data_AF-A0A9E2CLM1-F1
#
_entry.id   AF-A0A9E2CLM1-F1
#
_cell.length_a   1.000
_cell.length_b   1.000
_cell.length_c   1.000
_cell.angle_alpha   90.00
_cell.angle_beta   90.00
_cell.angle_gamma   90.00
#
_symmetry.space_group_name_H-M   'P 1'
#
loop_
_entity.id
_entity.type
_entity.pdbx_description
1 polymer ?
#
loop_
_entity_poly.entity_id
_entity_poly.type
_entity_poly.pdbx_seq_one_letter_code
_entity_poly.pdbx_strand_id
1 'polypeptide(L)'
;MTINVTDVKLLKSQRLTDEDDGGGRATGNAVVDGEVNNVFPDISRLDRTTGRINLRKLFGGPMTQNADAYLGAHAIVTEAPADPRVSVLLFNTRSHTDERRDARNAIESYVAAATTAQFELLGTQLAGQRAIACVQREEQRVPEIGNVYQLVTAGASQYVRLTGVNSRLEQFTYDYGNGNFVNFTRRRLDLSISAPLQTEYPGGQVTPAGTTATSLSGAAKARVLSTQVADAAR
;
A
#
# COMPACT_ATOMS: atom_id res chain seq x y z
N MET A 1 -31.17 -10.53 -33.40
CA MET A 1 -30.71 -11.94 -33.49
C MET A 1 -29.97 -12.21 -32.21
N THR A 2 -30.34 -13.22 -31.43
CA THR A 2 -29.89 -13.41 -30.04
C THR A 2 -28.37 -13.47 -29.87
N ILE A 3 -27.84 -12.83 -28.82
CA ILE A 3 -26.46 -13.01 -28.35
C ILE A 3 -26.37 -14.38 -27.65
N ASN A 4 -25.51 -15.27 -28.13
CA ASN A 4 -25.32 -16.59 -27.54
C ASN A 4 -24.28 -16.56 -26.43
N VAL A 5 -24.31 -17.58 -25.57
CA VAL A 5 -23.31 -17.76 -24.50
C VAL A 5 -21.90 -17.84 -25.09
N THR A 6 -21.74 -18.47 -26.25
CA THR A 6 -20.46 -18.60 -26.96
C THR A 6 -19.91 -17.27 -27.46
N ASP A 7 -20.74 -16.24 -27.57
CA ASP A 7 -20.35 -14.93 -28.10
C ASP A 7 -19.74 -14.05 -27.00
N VAL A 8 -19.98 -14.36 -25.72
CA VAL A 8 -19.35 -13.65 -24.60
C VAL A 8 -17.91 -14.12 -24.47
N LYS A 9 -16.97 -13.22 -24.76
CA LYS A 9 -15.53 -13.50 -24.74
C LYS A 9 -14.82 -12.63 -23.73
N LEU A 10 -13.72 -13.16 -23.21
CA LEU A 10 -12.68 -12.38 -22.55
C LEU A 10 -11.69 -11.95 -23.63
N LEU A 11 -11.39 -10.66 -23.72
CA LEU A 11 -10.57 -10.05 -24.76
C LEU A 11 -9.26 -9.54 -24.17
N LYS A 12 -8.19 -9.65 -24.96
CA LYS A 12 -6.85 -9.19 -24.61
C LYS A 12 -6.78 -7.66 -24.70
N SER A 13 -6.01 -7.06 -23.80
CA SER A 13 -5.60 -5.64 -23.90
C SER A 13 -4.61 -5.44 -25.05
N GLN A 14 -4.46 -4.18 -25.48
CA GLN A 14 -3.50 -3.79 -26.50
C GLN A 14 -2.08 -4.29 -26.22
N ARG A 15 -1.65 -4.19 -24.95
CA ARG A 15 -0.40 -4.76 -24.47
C ARG A 15 -0.71 -5.71 -23.33
N LEU A 16 -0.52 -7.01 -23.53
CA LEU A 16 -0.77 -8.04 -22.51
C LEU A 16 0.53 -8.42 -21.81
N THR A 17 1.18 -7.42 -21.22
CA THR A 17 2.55 -7.54 -20.74
C THR A 17 2.65 -7.04 -19.29
N ASP A 18 3.78 -7.31 -18.63
CA ASP A 18 3.96 -7.04 -17.19
C ASP A 18 4.70 -5.73 -16.90
N GLU A 19 5.04 -5.00 -17.94
CA GLU A 19 5.72 -3.70 -17.92
C GLU A 19 4.75 -2.59 -17.52
N ASP A 20 5.30 -1.43 -17.16
CA ASP A 20 4.51 -0.32 -16.63
C ASP A 20 3.47 0.24 -17.61
N ASP A 21 3.69 0.08 -18.92
CA ASP A 21 2.77 0.44 -20.00
C ASP A 21 1.80 -0.68 -20.42
N GLY A 22 1.88 -1.85 -19.77
CA GLY A 22 0.99 -2.99 -19.99
C GLY A 22 -0.48 -2.60 -19.78
N GLY A 23 -1.39 -3.07 -20.63
CA GLY A 23 -2.81 -2.68 -20.61
C GLY A 23 -3.21 -1.91 -21.86
N GLY A 24 -3.89 -0.77 -21.69
CA GLY A 24 -4.40 0.05 -22.79
C GLY A 24 -5.81 -0.32 -23.23
N ARG A 25 -6.12 -0.15 -24.52
CA ARG A 25 -7.47 -0.36 -25.10
C ARG A 25 -7.78 -1.85 -25.28
N ALA A 26 -9.08 -2.16 -25.36
CA ALA A 26 -9.54 -3.49 -25.76
C ALA A 26 -9.15 -3.79 -27.20
N THR A 27 -8.83 -5.05 -27.48
CA THR A 27 -8.60 -5.57 -28.84
C THR A 27 -9.72 -6.54 -29.22
N GLY A 28 -9.82 -6.88 -30.51
CA GLY A 28 -10.69 -7.95 -30.99
C GLY A 28 -10.15 -9.36 -30.75
N ASN A 29 -9.00 -9.50 -30.07
CA ASN A 29 -8.37 -10.79 -29.84
C ASN A 29 -8.91 -11.41 -28.56
N ALA A 30 -9.64 -12.52 -28.70
CA ALA A 30 -10.12 -13.28 -27.55
C ALA A 30 -8.97 -14.02 -26.83
N VAL A 31 -9.08 -14.10 -25.52
CA VAL A 31 -8.39 -15.10 -24.71
C VAL A 31 -9.06 -16.43 -25.01
N VAL A 32 -8.28 -17.38 -25.49
CA VAL A 32 -8.72 -18.74 -25.79
C VAL A 32 -8.83 -19.51 -24.47
N ASP A 33 -9.98 -20.15 -24.28
CA ASP A 33 -10.25 -20.99 -23.12
C ASP A 33 -9.36 -22.24 -23.11
N GLY A 34 -8.90 -22.64 -21.92
CA GLY A 34 -8.01 -23.78 -21.72
C GLY A 34 -6.57 -23.61 -22.25
N GLU A 35 -6.25 -22.51 -22.94
CA GLU A 35 -4.89 -22.25 -23.41
C GLU A 35 -3.98 -21.79 -22.26
N VAL A 36 -2.96 -22.59 -21.97
CA VAL A 36 -1.97 -22.29 -20.93
C VAL A 36 -1.12 -21.10 -21.37
N ASN A 37 -0.78 -20.23 -20.41
CA ASN A 37 0.05 -19.04 -20.63
C ASN A 37 -0.55 -17.97 -21.54
N ASN A 38 -1.85 -18.00 -21.76
CA ASN A 38 -2.53 -17.05 -22.64
C ASN A 38 -2.71 -15.64 -22.04
N VAL A 39 -2.64 -15.54 -20.71
CA VAL A 39 -2.83 -14.28 -19.95
C VAL A 39 -1.61 -13.98 -19.08
N PHE A 40 -1.20 -14.95 -18.28
CA PHE A 40 -0.04 -14.86 -17.40
C PHE A 40 1.00 -15.88 -17.86
N PRO A 41 2.31 -15.54 -17.85
CA PRO A 41 3.35 -16.51 -18.12
C PRO A 41 3.51 -17.49 -16.95
N ASP A 42 4.28 -18.56 -17.19
CA ASP A 42 4.66 -19.52 -16.15
C ASP A 42 5.36 -18.84 -14.97
N ILE A 43 5.10 -19.36 -13.76
CA ILE A 43 5.73 -18.90 -12.53
C ILE A 43 7.12 -19.53 -12.42
N SER A 44 8.17 -18.71 -12.39
CA SER A 44 9.54 -19.22 -12.27
C SER A 44 9.87 -19.66 -10.83
N ARG A 45 10.92 -20.49 -10.67
CA ARG A 45 11.42 -20.87 -9.34
C ARG A 45 11.92 -19.66 -8.52
N LEU A 46 12.42 -18.64 -9.21
CA LEU A 46 12.84 -17.40 -8.58
C LEU A 46 11.61 -16.66 -8.03
N ASP A 47 10.56 -16.50 -8.84
CA ASP A 47 9.32 -15.85 -8.42
C ASP A 47 8.69 -16.54 -7.21
N ARG A 48 8.79 -17.87 -7.14
CA ARG A 48 8.32 -18.65 -5.98
C ARG A 48 9.14 -18.41 -4.71
N THR A 49 10.40 -18.00 -4.84
CA THR A 49 11.31 -17.74 -3.72
C THR A 49 11.26 -16.29 -3.26
N THR A 50 11.27 -15.34 -4.20
CA THR A 50 11.32 -13.89 -3.91
C THR A 50 9.93 -13.27 -3.77
N GLY A 51 8.90 -13.94 -4.27
CA GLY A 51 7.60 -13.34 -4.51
C GLY A 51 7.61 -12.44 -5.75
N ARG A 52 6.46 -12.37 -6.43
CA ARG A 52 6.23 -11.48 -7.57
C ARG A 52 4.75 -11.09 -7.64
N ILE A 53 4.48 -9.88 -8.13
CA ILE A 53 3.13 -9.37 -8.40
C ILE A 53 2.98 -9.19 -9.91
N ASN A 54 2.01 -9.88 -10.50
CA ASN A 54 1.64 -9.75 -11.92
C ASN A 54 0.23 -9.16 -12.02
N LEU A 55 0.05 -8.18 -12.91
CA LEU A 55 -1.21 -7.51 -13.17
C LEU A 55 -1.51 -7.63 -14.67
N ARG A 56 -2.77 -7.92 -15.00
CA ARG A 56 -3.25 -8.01 -16.38
C ARG A 56 -4.58 -7.31 -16.51
N LYS A 57 -4.71 -6.54 -17.58
CA LYS A 57 -5.97 -5.91 -17.96
C LYS A 57 -6.66 -6.74 -19.03
N LEU A 58 -7.92 -7.04 -18.80
CA LEU A 58 -8.74 -7.86 -19.68
C LEU A 58 -10.11 -7.20 -19.83
N PHE A 59 -10.80 -7.52 -20.92
CA PHE A 59 -12.11 -6.95 -21.21
C PHE A 59 -13.13 -8.06 -21.42
N GLY A 60 -14.27 -8.00 -20.73
CA GLY A 60 -15.40 -8.89 -21.00
C GLY A 60 -16.39 -8.21 -21.94
N GLY A 61 -16.82 -8.90 -22.99
CA GLY A 61 -17.85 -8.37 -23.87
C GLY A 61 -18.36 -9.39 -24.90
N PRO A 62 -19.55 -9.13 -25.49
CA PRO A 62 -20.05 -9.93 -26.59
C PRO A 62 -19.27 -9.61 -27.88
N MET A 63 -18.88 -10.64 -28.60
CA MET A 63 -18.25 -10.55 -29.91
C MET A 63 -19.24 -11.07 -30.96
N THR A 64 -20.12 -10.18 -31.40
CA THR A 64 -21.20 -10.51 -32.34
C THR A 64 -21.17 -9.56 -33.54
N GLN A 65 -21.81 -9.97 -34.64
CA GLN A 65 -22.02 -9.12 -35.83
C GLN A 65 -23.37 -8.39 -35.80
N ASN A 66 -24.17 -8.59 -34.74
CA ASN A 66 -25.47 -7.97 -34.55
C ASN A 66 -25.36 -6.67 -33.74
N ALA A 67 -26.44 -5.88 -33.72
CA ALA A 67 -26.57 -4.66 -32.94
C ALA A 67 -27.50 -4.85 -31.73
N ASP A 68 -27.70 -6.09 -31.29
CA ASP A 68 -28.57 -6.41 -30.16
C ASP A 68 -27.95 -5.86 -28.86
N ALA A 69 -28.78 -5.23 -28.02
CA ALA A 69 -28.29 -4.56 -26.82
C ALA A 69 -27.80 -5.58 -25.77
N TYR A 70 -26.55 -5.42 -25.32
CA TYR A 70 -26.00 -6.20 -24.22
C TYR A 70 -26.21 -5.46 -22.89
N LEU A 71 -27.05 -6.05 -22.03
CA LEU A 71 -27.61 -5.37 -20.84
C LEU A 71 -26.65 -5.31 -19.64
N GLY A 72 -25.49 -5.98 -19.72
CA GLY A 72 -24.45 -5.92 -18.70
C GLY A 72 -23.66 -7.21 -18.57
N ALA A 73 -22.44 -7.10 -18.04
CA ALA A 73 -21.59 -8.21 -17.67
C ALA A 73 -21.16 -8.10 -16.21
N HIS A 74 -20.94 -9.26 -15.60
CA HIS A 74 -20.25 -9.39 -14.32
C HIS A 74 -19.14 -10.42 -14.49
N ALA A 75 -18.04 -10.23 -13.77
CA ALA A 75 -16.92 -11.15 -13.74
C ALA A 75 -16.65 -11.54 -12.28
N ILE A 76 -16.48 -12.83 -12.06
CA ILE A 76 -16.15 -13.40 -10.74
C ILE A 76 -15.05 -14.44 -10.91
N VAL A 77 -14.23 -14.59 -9.87
CA VAL A 77 -13.29 -15.71 -9.75
C VAL A 77 -13.98 -16.78 -8.90
N THR A 78 -14.41 -17.87 -9.53
CA THR A 78 -15.19 -18.92 -8.86
C THR A 78 -14.32 -19.93 -8.12
N GLU A 79 -13.08 -20.12 -8.57
CA GLU A 79 -12.14 -21.09 -8.02
C GLU A 79 -10.80 -20.42 -7.75
N ALA A 80 -10.23 -20.69 -6.58
CA ALA A 80 -8.89 -20.21 -6.23
C ALA A 80 -7.82 -21.00 -7.00
N PRO A 81 -6.61 -20.43 -7.19
CA PRO A 81 -5.49 -21.17 -7.77
C PRO A 81 -5.20 -22.47 -7.00
N ALA A 82 -4.87 -23.54 -7.72
CA ALA A 82 -4.51 -24.82 -7.11
C ALA A 82 -3.22 -24.75 -6.26
N ASP A 83 -2.34 -23.79 -6.54
CA ASP A 83 -1.16 -23.54 -5.70
C ASP A 83 -1.53 -22.61 -4.53
N PRO A 84 -1.46 -23.06 -3.26
CA PRO A 84 -1.84 -22.27 -2.09
C PRO A 84 -0.94 -21.04 -1.86
N ARG A 85 0.20 -20.93 -2.55
CA ARG A 85 1.08 -19.75 -2.50
C ARG A 85 0.69 -18.67 -3.50
N VAL A 86 -0.33 -18.90 -4.32
CA VAL A 86 -0.79 -17.96 -5.34
C VAL A 86 -2.15 -17.40 -4.92
N SER A 87 -2.22 -16.08 -4.81
CA SER A 87 -3.46 -15.35 -4.54
C SER A 87 -3.83 -14.51 -5.75
N VAL A 88 -5.13 -14.44 -6.05
CA VAL A 88 -5.67 -13.64 -7.15
C VAL A 88 -6.57 -12.54 -6.59
N LEU A 89 -6.45 -11.35 -7.17
CA LEU A 89 -7.32 -10.21 -6.90
C LEU A 89 -7.92 -9.76 -8.23
N LEU A 90 -9.25 -9.69 -8.28
CA LEU A 90 -9.99 -9.09 -9.40
C LEU A 90 -10.53 -7.74 -8.93
N PHE A 91 -10.24 -6.68 -9.68
CA PHE A 91 -10.70 -5.32 -9.42
C PHE A 91 -10.94 -4.58 -10.73
N ASN A 92 -11.60 -3.42 -10.64
CA ASN A 92 -11.88 -2.57 -11.78
C ASN A 92 -11.41 -1.14 -11.46
N THR A 93 -10.68 -0.52 -12.39
CA THR A 93 -10.24 0.89 -12.33
C THR A 93 -11.27 1.87 -12.92
N ARG A 94 -12.37 1.35 -13.47
CA ARG A 94 -13.40 2.06 -14.25
C ARG A 94 -12.85 2.82 -15.47
N SER A 95 -11.65 2.47 -15.92
CA SER A 95 -11.02 3.04 -17.10
C SER A 95 -10.96 2.03 -18.24
N HIS A 96 -11.25 2.49 -19.45
CA HIS A 96 -11.09 1.66 -20.64
C HIS A 96 -9.65 1.66 -21.16
N THR A 97 -8.80 2.59 -20.71
CA THR A 97 -7.48 2.83 -21.31
C THR A 97 -6.33 2.86 -20.31
N ASP A 98 -6.59 2.64 -19.02
CA ASP A 98 -5.56 2.54 -18.00
C ASP A 98 -4.50 1.49 -18.33
N GLU A 99 -3.29 1.80 -17.89
CA GLU A 99 -2.10 0.97 -17.97
C GLU A 99 -1.76 0.40 -16.58
N ARG A 100 -0.80 -0.51 -16.55
CA ARG A 100 -0.40 -1.23 -15.34
C ARG A 100 0.01 -0.27 -14.23
N ARG A 101 0.72 0.81 -14.55
CA ARG A 101 1.09 1.85 -13.58
C ARG A 101 -0.13 2.45 -12.88
N ASP A 102 -1.20 2.73 -13.62
CA ASP A 102 -2.43 3.29 -13.05
C ASP A 102 -3.15 2.26 -12.17
N ALA A 103 -3.19 1.01 -12.61
CA ALA A 103 -3.76 -0.09 -11.84
C ALA A 103 -2.97 -0.35 -10.55
N ARG A 104 -1.62 -0.28 -10.61
CA ARG A 104 -0.73 -0.34 -9.45
C ARG A 104 -1.04 0.81 -8.50
N ASN A 105 -1.13 2.04 -9.00
CA ASN A 105 -1.50 3.20 -8.21
C ASN A 105 -2.89 3.03 -7.57
N ALA A 106 -3.85 2.39 -8.25
CA ALA A 106 -5.17 2.12 -7.67
C ALA A 106 -5.11 1.10 -6.52
N ILE A 107 -4.28 0.05 -6.64
CA ILE A 107 -4.04 -0.92 -5.56
C ILE A 107 -3.29 -0.26 -4.39
N GLU A 108 -2.30 0.58 -4.69
CA GLU A 108 -1.45 1.23 -3.69
C GLU A 108 -2.14 2.44 -3.01
N SER A 109 -3.06 3.11 -3.71
CA SER A 109 -3.72 4.33 -3.23
C SER A 109 -4.81 4.10 -2.17
N TYR A 110 -4.89 2.89 -1.62
CA TYR A 110 -5.88 2.54 -0.59
C TYR A 110 -5.74 3.32 0.72
N VAL A 111 -4.66 4.09 0.86
CA VAL A 111 -4.23 4.68 2.12
C VAL A 111 -3.76 6.11 1.85
N ALA A 112 -4.67 7.07 1.92
CA ALA A 112 -4.34 8.48 1.78
C ALA A 112 -3.88 9.05 3.12
N ALA A 113 -2.81 9.84 3.10
CA ALA A 113 -2.37 10.58 4.27
C ALA A 113 -3.44 11.60 4.68
N ALA A 114 -3.93 11.51 5.92
CA ALA A 114 -5.08 12.27 6.39
C ALA A 114 -4.65 13.34 7.41
N THR A 115 -4.40 12.91 8.64
CA THR A 115 -4.09 13.81 9.77
C THR A 115 -2.83 13.35 10.49
N THR A 116 -2.19 14.24 11.25
CA THR A 116 -1.04 13.86 12.09
C THR A 116 -1.40 12.70 13.02
N ALA A 117 -0.54 11.68 13.10
CA ALA A 117 -0.72 10.55 14.00
C ALA A 117 -0.64 11.00 15.47
N GLN A 118 -1.22 10.23 16.38
CA GLN A 118 -1.22 10.52 17.82
C GLN A 118 0.12 10.21 18.51
N PHE A 119 1.19 9.96 17.75
CA PHE A 119 2.54 9.69 18.23
C PHE A 119 3.58 10.35 17.31
N GLU A 120 4.76 10.61 17.85
CA GLU A 120 5.88 11.27 17.15
C GLU A 120 7.13 10.38 17.17
N LEU A 121 8.02 10.53 16.17
CA LEU A 121 9.27 9.76 16.12
C LEU A 121 10.21 10.18 17.25
N LEU A 122 10.74 9.19 17.96
CA LEU A 122 11.73 9.35 19.01
C LEU A 122 13.13 9.08 18.46
N GLY A 123 13.93 10.14 18.35
CA GLY A 123 15.26 10.05 17.75
C GLY A 123 15.22 9.71 16.26
N THR A 124 16.38 9.78 15.61
CA THR A 124 16.49 9.59 14.17
C THR A 124 16.41 8.12 13.77
N GLN A 125 15.50 7.81 12.84
CA GLN A 125 15.34 6.48 12.24
C GLN A 125 16.20 6.41 10.97
N LEU A 126 17.09 5.43 10.89
CA LEU A 126 18.07 5.32 9.81
C LEU A 126 17.51 4.50 8.64
N ALA A 127 18.01 4.79 7.43
CA ALA A 127 17.72 3.97 6.26
C ALA A 127 18.14 2.51 6.51
N GLY A 128 17.34 1.57 6.02
CA GLY A 128 17.52 0.13 6.23
C GLY A 128 16.89 -0.43 7.51
N GLN A 129 16.50 0.41 8.48
CA GLN A 129 15.84 -0.05 9.70
C GLN A 129 14.45 -0.64 9.38
N ARG A 130 14.08 -1.70 10.14
CA ARG A 130 12.77 -2.38 10.07
C ARG A 130 11.93 -2.20 11.33
N ALA A 131 12.35 -1.29 12.19
CA ALA A 131 11.59 -0.85 13.34
C ALA A 131 11.78 0.65 13.50
N ILE A 132 10.74 1.32 14.01
CA ILE A 132 10.78 2.73 14.36
C ILE A 132 10.47 2.91 15.84
N ALA A 133 11.20 3.83 16.48
CA ALA A 133 10.92 4.24 17.84
C ALA A 133 10.03 5.50 17.82
N CYS A 134 8.94 5.47 18.58
CA CYS A 134 8.01 6.58 18.72
C CYS A 134 7.71 6.86 20.19
N VAL A 135 7.22 8.08 20.45
CA VAL A 135 6.69 8.47 21.75
C VAL A 135 5.22 8.90 21.60
N GLN A 136 4.42 8.51 22.58
CA GLN A 136 2.99 8.75 22.64
C GLN A 136 2.61 9.23 24.04
N ARG A 137 1.53 10.02 24.14
CA ARG A 137 0.90 10.27 25.43
C ARG A 137 0.19 9.01 25.94
N GLU A 138 0.10 8.84 27.25
CA GLU A 138 -0.39 7.61 27.87
C GLU A 138 -1.89 7.37 27.66
N GLU A 139 -2.66 8.46 27.58
CA GLU A 139 -4.11 8.46 27.37
C GLU A 139 -4.52 8.16 25.92
N GLN A 140 -3.58 8.23 24.97
CA GLN A 140 -3.86 8.01 23.57
C GLN A 140 -3.95 6.51 23.26
N ARG A 141 -4.77 6.15 22.28
CA ARG A 141 -4.94 4.77 21.83
C ARG A 141 -3.64 4.27 21.18
N VAL A 142 -3.15 3.11 21.64
CA VAL A 142 -1.99 2.44 21.04
C VAL A 142 -2.35 2.02 19.60
N PRO A 143 -1.46 2.23 18.61
CA PRO A 143 -1.70 1.75 17.25
C PRO A 143 -1.81 0.21 17.20
N GLU A 144 -2.55 -0.32 16.23
CA GLU A 144 -2.75 -1.76 16.07
C GLU A 144 -1.85 -2.32 14.96
N ILE A 145 -1.59 -3.62 15.04
CA ILE A 145 -0.88 -4.34 13.98
C ILE A 145 -1.72 -4.28 12.71
N GLY A 146 -1.06 -3.98 11.59
CA GLY A 146 -1.71 -3.84 10.28
C GLY A 146 -2.09 -2.42 9.93
N ASN A 147 -2.12 -1.46 10.88
CA ASN A 147 -2.28 -0.05 10.54
C ASN A 147 -1.14 0.43 9.64
N VAL A 148 -1.48 1.33 8.73
CA VAL A 148 -0.51 2.01 7.86
C VAL A 148 -0.36 3.44 8.33
N TYR A 149 0.85 3.95 8.28
CA TYR A 149 1.19 5.35 8.55
C TYR A 149 2.09 5.87 7.43
N GLN A 150 2.11 7.17 7.22
CA GLN A 150 3.07 7.79 6.31
C GLN A 150 4.10 8.59 7.09
N LEU A 151 5.38 8.32 6.85
CA LEU A 151 6.49 9.14 7.32
C LEU A 151 6.83 10.18 6.25
N VAL A 152 6.90 11.45 6.63
CA VAL A 152 7.11 12.56 5.69
C VAL A 152 8.21 13.49 6.21
N THR A 153 9.17 13.79 5.35
CA THR A 153 10.15 14.88 5.51
C THR A 153 9.94 15.91 4.41
N ALA A 154 10.79 16.95 4.35
CA ALA A 154 10.72 17.93 3.27
C ALA A 154 11.05 17.35 1.88
N GLY A 155 11.78 16.23 1.81
CA GLY A 155 12.27 15.65 0.55
C GLY A 155 11.88 14.19 0.30
N ALA A 156 11.24 13.52 1.27
CA ALA A 156 10.87 12.11 1.12
C ALA A 156 9.55 11.79 1.85
N SER A 157 8.77 10.89 1.28
CA SER A 157 7.59 10.30 1.92
C SER A 157 7.60 8.79 1.74
N GLN A 158 7.24 8.05 2.79
CA GLN A 158 7.18 6.59 2.75
C GLN A 158 6.00 6.10 3.59
N TYR A 159 5.21 5.19 3.02
CA TYR A 159 4.19 4.46 3.75
C TYR A 159 4.82 3.27 4.47
N VAL A 160 4.47 3.11 5.75
CA VAL A 160 4.95 2.03 6.61
C VAL A 160 3.74 1.32 7.21
N ARG A 161 3.65 0.00 6.98
CA ARG A 161 2.65 -0.86 7.62
C ARG A 161 3.24 -1.50 8.86
N LEU A 162 2.50 -1.44 9.96
CA LEU A 162 2.93 -2.02 11.23
C LEU A 162 2.76 -3.55 11.21
N THR A 163 3.82 -4.27 11.54
CA THR A 163 3.83 -5.74 11.70
C THR A 163 3.91 -6.18 13.16
N GLY A 164 4.34 -5.27 14.04
CA GLY A 164 4.44 -5.52 15.47
C GLY A 164 4.40 -4.23 16.25
N VAL A 165 3.80 -4.27 17.44
CA VAL A 165 3.64 -3.12 18.32
C VAL A 165 4.07 -3.53 19.72
N ASN A 166 5.14 -2.91 20.23
CA ASN A 166 5.54 -3.04 21.63
C ASN A 166 5.42 -1.68 22.31
N SER A 167 4.68 -1.60 23.41
CA SER A 167 4.46 -0.37 24.16
C SER A 167 4.85 -0.51 25.61
N ARG A 168 5.60 0.44 26.14
CA ARG A 168 5.93 0.55 27.57
C ARG A 168 5.80 1.98 28.06
N LEU A 169 5.47 2.16 29.34
CA LEU A 169 5.59 3.46 29.99
C LEU A 169 7.05 3.66 30.42
N GLU A 170 7.60 4.82 30.09
CA GLU A 170 8.98 5.18 30.38
C GLU A 170 8.99 6.59 30.96
N GLN A 171 9.80 6.80 32.00
CA GLN A 171 9.96 8.10 32.64
C GLN A 171 11.09 8.84 31.93
N PHE A 172 10.79 10.03 31.43
CA PHE A 172 11.74 10.91 30.77
C PHE A 172 12.04 12.09 31.69
N THR A 173 13.26 12.61 31.59
CA THR A 173 13.68 13.84 32.26
C THR A 173 13.80 14.94 31.21
N TYR A 174 13.16 16.08 31.45
CA TYR A 174 13.29 17.26 30.61
C TYR A 174 13.87 18.42 31.42
N ASP A 175 14.86 19.09 30.85
CA ASP A 175 15.48 20.27 31.42
C ASP A 175 14.73 21.52 30.92
N TYR A 176 14.08 22.24 31.85
CA TYR A 176 13.41 23.51 31.57
C TYR A 176 14.39 24.70 31.51
N GLY A 177 15.70 24.44 31.63
CA GLY A 177 16.74 25.44 31.77
C GLY A 177 16.97 25.81 33.24
N ASN A 178 18.10 26.45 33.51
CA ASN A 178 18.52 26.87 34.85
C ASN A 178 18.58 25.72 35.88
N GLY A 179 18.87 24.49 35.42
CA GLY A 179 19.00 23.30 36.29
C GLY A 179 17.66 22.75 36.81
N ASN A 180 16.54 23.14 36.22
CA ASN A 180 15.22 22.65 36.60
C ASN A 180 14.85 21.40 35.77
N PHE A 181 15.11 20.23 36.35
CA PHE A 181 14.77 18.95 35.75
C PHE A 181 13.40 18.47 36.21
N VAL A 182 12.49 18.24 35.27
CA VAL A 182 11.18 17.68 35.55
C VAL A 182 11.10 16.28 34.95
N ASN A 183 10.73 15.31 35.79
CA ASN A 183 10.44 13.96 35.34
C ASN A 183 8.97 13.85 34.94
N PHE A 184 8.70 13.21 33.81
CA PHE A 184 7.35 13.01 33.29
C PHE A 184 7.27 11.65 32.58
N THR A 185 6.08 11.06 32.59
CA THR A 185 5.84 9.75 31.99
C THR A 185 5.31 9.89 30.57
N ARG A 186 5.86 9.10 29.65
CA ARG A 186 5.34 8.94 28.29
C ARG A 186 5.34 7.47 27.92
N ARG A 187 4.48 7.10 26.96
CA ARG A 187 4.51 5.77 26.37
C ARG A 187 5.54 5.75 25.25
N ARG A 188 6.55 4.89 25.38
CA ARG A 188 7.44 4.54 24.28
C ARG A 188 6.82 3.41 23.47
N LEU A 189 6.84 3.59 22.15
CA LEU A 189 6.39 2.61 21.18
C LEU A 189 7.58 2.17 20.35
N ASP A 190 7.88 0.87 20.37
CA ASP A 190 8.81 0.27 19.42
C ASP A 190 7.97 -0.50 18.39
N LEU A 191 7.86 0.07 17.19
CA LEU A 191 6.96 -0.40 16.14
C LEU A 191 7.77 -1.12 15.06
N SER A 192 7.44 -2.39 14.77
CA SER A 192 8.03 -3.12 13.66
C SER A 192 7.29 -2.80 12.36
N ILE A 193 8.03 -2.60 11.27
CA ILE A 193 7.48 -2.22 9.95
C ILE A 193 7.71 -3.30 8.90
N SER A 194 6.81 -3.39 7.92
CA SER A 194 6.83 -4.43 6.89
C SER A 194 7.99 -4.32 5.89
N ALA A 195 8.41 -3.09 5.59
CA ALA A 195 9.47 -2.79 4.63
C ALA A 195 10.55 -1.93 5.30
N PRO A 196 11.83 -2.08 4.92
CA PRO A 196 12.89 -1.22 5.45
C PRO A 196 12.68 0.24 5.05
N LEU A 197 13.13 1.17 5.89
CA LEU A 197 13.16 2.59 5.55
C LEU A 197 14.10 2.82 4.36
N GLN A 198 13.62 3.52 3.34
CA GLN A 198 14.43 3.82 2.14
C GLN A 198 15.38 5.01 2.38
N THR A 199 14.99 5.91 3.28
CA THR A 199 15.73 7.11 3.64
C THR A 199 15.74 7.28 5.16
N GLU A 200 16.55 8.22 5.63
CA GLU A 200 16.58 8.62 7.03
C GLU A 200 15.38 9.50 7.38
N TYR A 201 14.74 9.20 8.50
CA TYR A 201 13.63 9.97 9.07
C TYR A 201 14.03 10.53 10.43
N PRO A 202 14.39 11.82 10.51
CA PRO A 202 14.80 12.45 11.76
C PRO A 202 13.64 12.51 12.76
N GLY A 203 13.86 12.08 14.00
CA GLY A 203 12.92 12.23 15.10
C GLY A 203 13.45 13.18 16.17
N GLY A 204 12.54 13.75 16.96
CA GLY A 204 12.88 14.73 17.99
C GLY A 204 13.29 14.08 19.32
N GLN A 205 13.71 14.92 20.25
CA GLN A 205 13.91 14.58 21.65
C GLN A 205 12.59 14.73 22.41
N VAL A 206 12.35 13.88 23.41
CA VAL A 206 11.09 13.91 24.17
C VAL A 206 10.99 15.19 24.98
N THR A 207 9.83 15.83 24.91
CA THR A 207 9.46 16.98 25.75
C THR A 207 8.08 16.74 26.37
N PRO A 208 7.70 17.49 27.42
CA PRO A 208 6.35 17.44 27.95
C PRO A 208 5.27 17.76 26.91
N ALA A 209 5.59 18.49 25.83
CA ALA A 209 4.64 18.79 24.75
C ALA A 209 4.56 17.69 23.66
N GLY A 210 5.55 16.79 23.55
CA GLY A 210 5.66 15.81 22.46
C GLY A 210 7.13 15.54 22.15
N THR A 211 7.58 15.91 20.95
CA THR A 211 9.01 15.95 20.61
C THR A 211 9.47 17.31 20.06
N THR A 212 10.75 17.62 20.25
CA THR A 212 11.39 18.83 19.69
C THR A 212 11.20 18.92 18.18
N ALA A 213 11.11 20.14 17.63
CA ALA A 213 10.92 20.36 16.19
C ALA A 213 12.14 19.94 15.34
N THR A 214 13.30 19.81 15.96
CA THR A 214 14.56 19.37 15.35
C THR A 214 15.05 18.09 16.00
N SER A 215 15.72 17.25 15.22
CA SER A 215 16.44 16.08 15.73
C SER A 215 17.71 16.50 16.47
N LEU A 216 18.34 15.55 17.15
CA LEU A 216 19.65 15.74 17.79
C LEU A 216 20.74 16.19 16.79
N SER A 217 20.62 15.77 15.52
CA SER A 217 21.53 16.17 14.43
C SER A 217 21.20 17.55 13.82
N GLY A 218 20.18 18.25 14.33
CA GLY A 218 19.75 19.56 13.84
C GLY A 218 18.84 19.52 12.61
N ALA A 219 18.46 18.34 12.12
CA ALA A 219 17.54 18.20 11.00
C ALA A 219 16.08 18.45 11.42
N ALA A 220 15.26 18.96 10.51
CA ALA A 220 13.82 19.13 10.77
C ALA A 220 13.15 17.76 11.04
N LYS A 221 12.29 17.69 12.06
CA LYS A 221 11.62 16.44 12.42
C LYS A 221 10.74 15.93 11.29
N ALA A 222 10.78 14.62 11.07
CA ALA A 222 9.82 13.94 10.22
C ALA A 222 8.44 13.94 10.88
N ARG A 223 7.41 14.08 10.05
CA ARG A 223 6.00 14.01 10.46
C ARG A 223 5.51 12.59 10.25
N VAL A 224 4.73 12.10 11.22
CA VAL A 224 3.97 10.86 11.07
C VAL A 224 2.52 11.24 10.79
N LEU A 225 2.01 10.81 9.64
CA LEU A 225 0.62 11.02 9.26
C LEU A 225 -0.13 9.70 9.41
N SER A 226 -1.25 9.76 10.13
CA SER A 226 -2.27 8.73 10.06
C SER A 226 -2.85 8.72 8.65
N THR A 227 -3.31 7.54 8.27
CA THR A 227 -3.85 7.33 6.95
C THR A 227 -5.30 6.92 7.06
N GLN A 228 -6.12 7.41 6.15
CA GLN A 228 -7.50 6.99 6.02
C GLN A 228 -7.65 6.18 4.74
N VAL A 229 -8.51 5.18 4.81
CA VAL A 229 -8.98 4.51 3.61
C VAL A 229 -9.88 5.50 2.90
N ALA A 230 -9.34 6.17 1.89
CA ALA A 230 -10.17 6.87 0.93
C ALA A 230 -10.86 5.78 0.10
N ASP A 231 -12.18 5.85 -0.03
CA ASP A 231 -12.92 5.00 -0.96
C ASP A 231 -12.47 5.38 -2.39
N ALA A 232 -11.39 4.74 -2.86
CA ALA A 232 -10.80 4.97 -4.16
C ALA A 232 -11.59 4.26 -5.28
N ALA A 233 -12.74 3.66 -4.95
CA ALA A 233 -13.62 3.00 -5.90
C ALA A 233 -14.89 3.81 -6.14
N ARG A 234 -14.80 5.06 -6.61
CA ARG A 234 -15.98 5.77 -7.16
C ARG A 234 -16.22 5.50 -8.63
#